data_AF-A0A7Y1XRQ8-F1
#
_entry.id   AF-A0A7Y1XRQ8-F1
#
_cell.length_a   1.000
_cell.length_b   1.000
_cell.length_c   1.000
_cell.angle_alpha   90.00
_cell.angle_beta   90.00
_cell.angle_gamma   90.00
#
_symmetry.space_group_name_H-M   'P 1'
#
loop_
_entity.id
_entity.type
_entity.pdbx_description
1 polymer ?
#
loop_
_entity_poly.entity_id
_entity_poly.type
_entity_poly.pdbx_seq_one_letter_code
_entity_poly.pdbx_strand_id
1 'polypeptide(L)'
;GLAHMVVGRLFGIRFTGWFVGSLGRPQPGVKVDYATYLRTPARQRAWMHASGAVLSKLIPFFALGPSLVMDAPWWTTTLLIVIGVGQIVTDIVWSTKASDWKKYRRELSFAE
;
A
#
# COMPACT_ATOMS: atom_id res chain seq x y z
N GLY A 1 -3.57 -1.29 -3.90
CA GLY A 1 -4.63 -2.07 -4.57
C GLY A 1 -5.24 -3.06 -3.60
N LEU A 2 -4.68 -4.28 -3.50
CA LEU A 2 -5.25 -5.36 -2.68
C LEU A 2 -5.27 -5.08 -1.17
N ALA A 3 -4.18 -4.56 -0.59
CA ALA A 3 -4.15 -4.19 0.83
C ALA A 3 -5.27 -3.21 1.19
N HIS A 4 -5.42 -2.15 0.38
CA HIS A 4 -6.49 -1.17 0.51
C HIS A 4 -7.88 -1.80 0.48
N MET A 5 -8.09 -2.80 -0.39
CA MET A 5 -9.37 -3.51 -0.47
C MET A 5 -9.64 -4.33 0.78
N VAL A 6 -8.67 -5.13 1.22
CA VAL A 6 -8.83 -6.01 2.38
C VAL A 6 -9.12 -5.17 3.61
N VAL A 7 -8.25 -4.20 3.92
CA VAL A 7 -8.42 -3.33 5.09
C VAL A 7 -9.67 -2.46 4.95
N GLY A 8 -9.95 -1.94 3.76
CA GLY A 8 -11.17 -1.17 3.51
C GLY A 8 -12.43 -1.99 3.77
N ARG A 9 -12.51 -3.23 3.29
CA ARG A 9 -13.67 -4.11 3.54
C ARG A 9 -13.82 -4.45 5.02
N LEU A 10 -12.73 -4.67 5.75
CA LEU A 10 -12.77 -4.87 7.21
C LEU A 10 -13.37 -3.65 7.94
N PHE A 11 -13.25 -2.45 7.39
CA PHE A 11 -13.86 -1.21 7.91
C PHE A 11 -15.20 -0.84 7.23
N GLY A 12 -15.81 -1.76 6.48
CA GLY A 12 -17.10 -1.55 5.83
C GLY A 12 -17.07 -0.70 4.55
N ILE A 13 -15.89 -0.41 4.00
CA ILE A 13 -15.74 0.31 2.73
C ILE A 13 -15.93 -0.67 1.57
N ARG A 14 -16.83 -0.33 0.64
CA ARG A 14 -17.11 -1.10 -0.58
C ARG A 14 -16.25 -0.60 -1.75
N PHE A 15 -16.07 -1.47 -2.74
CA PHE A 15 -15.32 -1.20 -3.97
C PHE A 15 -16.18 -1.60 -5.17
N THR A 16 -16.23 -0.77 -6.19
CA THR A 16 -17.18 -0.90 -7.32
C THR A 16 -16.57 -1.48 -8.58
N GLY A 17 -15.24 -1.48 -8.71
CA GLY A 17 -14.58 -2.07 -9.87
C GLY A 17 -13.08 -1.89 -9.91
N TRP A 18 -12.45 -2.61 -10.82
CA TRP A 18 -11.03 -2.50 -11.13
C TRP A 18 -10.81 -1.53 -12.29
N PHE A 19 -9.66 -0.87 -12.30
CA PHE A 19 -9.20 -0.10 -13.44
C PHE A 19 -7.69 -0.23 -13.59
N VAL A 20 -7.21 -0.01 -14.80
CA VAL A 20 -5.80 0.28 -15.05
C VAL A 20 -5.71 1.78 -15.24
N GLY A 21 -4.64 2.39 -14.71
CA GLY A 21 -4.34 3.81 -14.94
C GLY A 21 -4.17 4.18 -16.41
N SER A 22 -3.49 5.29 -16.70
CA SER A 22 -3.26 5.68 -18.09
C SER A 22 -2.33 4.70 -18.82
N LEU A 23 -2.42 4.63 -20.16
CA LEU A 23 -1.53 3.79 -20.98
C LEU A 23 -0.03 4.05 -20.70
N GLY A 24 0.35 5.29 -20.42
CA GLY A 24 1.73 5.65 -20.09
C GLY A 24 2.18 5.27 -18.67
N ARG A 25 1.24 4.92 -17.78
CA ARG A 25 1.50 4.46 -16.40
C ARG A 25 0.45 3.42 -16.01
N PRO A 26 0.54 2.19 -16.55
CA PRO A 26 -0.46 1.16 -16.32
C PRO A 26 -0.34 0.64 -14.88
N GLN A 27 -0.97 1.34 -13.95
CA GLN A 27 -0.99 0.97 -12.54
C GLN A 27 -2.38 0.42 -12.21
N PRO A 28 -2.49 -0.85 -11.76
CA PRO A 28 -3.78 -1.42 -11.39
C PRO A 28 -4.32 -0.73 -10.14
N GLY A 29 -5.59 -0.36 -10.19
CA GLY A 29 -6.30 0.37 -9.15
C GLY A 29 -7.71 -0.18 -8.93
N VAL A 30 -8.30 0.23 -7.81
CA VAL A 30 -9.68 -0.12 -7.43
C VAL A 30 -10.48 1.14 -7.20
N LYS A 31 -11.71 1.17 -7.73
CA LYS A 31 -12.67 2.23 -7.48
C LYS A 31 -13.34 1.97 -6.14
N VAL A 32 -13.27 2.96 -5.24
CA VAL A 32 -13.97 2.92 -3.96
C VAL A 32 -15.42 3.37 -4.17
N ASP A 33 -16.37 2.75 -3.46
CA ASP A 33 -17.72 3.29 -3.34
C ASP A 33 -17.67 4.48 -2.37
N TYR A 34 -17.75 5.69 -2.93
CA TYR A 34 -17.56 6.93 -2.19
C TYR A 34 -18.60 7.13 -1.08
N ALA A 35 -19.82 6.61 -1.26
CA ALA A 35 -20.87 6.73 -0.24
C ALA A 35 -20.53 5.91 1.01
N THR A 36 -20.01 4.68 0.84
CA THR A 36 -19.54 3.89 1.98
C THR A 36 -18.25 4.46 2.57
N TYR A 37 -17.33 4.92 1.71
CA TYR A 37 -16.09 5.55 2.14
C TYR A 37 -16.34 6.74 3.06
N LEU A 38 -17.22 7.67 2.70
CA LEU A 38 -17.49 8.86 3.52
C LEU A 38 -18.18 8.56 4.84
N ARG A 39 -18.95 7.48 4.94
CA ARG A 39 -19.61 7.05 6.20
C ARG A 39 -18.63 6.39 7.17
N THR A 40 -17.53 5.84 6.69
CA THR A 40 -16.50 5.21 7.52
C THR A 40 -15.72 6.28 8.31
N PRO A 41 -15.48 6.10 9.62
CA PRO A 41 -14.70 7.03 10.43
C PRO A 41 -13.33 7.39 9.83
N ALA A 42 -12.93 8.65 9.99
CA ALA A 42 -11.71 9.20 9.39
C ALA A 42 -10.44 8.40 9.73
N ARG A 43 -10.30 7.96 10.99
CA ARG A 43 -9.18 7.11 11.43
C ARG A 43 -9.13 5.77 10.69
N GLN A 44 -10.28 5.15 10.39
CA GLN A 44 -10.35 3.88 9.66
C GLN A 44 -9.99 4.08 8.18
N ARG A 45 -10.46 5.17 7.55
CA ARG A 45 -10.05 5.54 6.19
C ARG A 45 -8.54 5.80 6.11
N ALA A 46 -7.96 6.44 7.13
CA ALA A 46 -6.52 6.63 7.22
C ALA A 46 -5.79 5.28 7.18
N TRP A 47 -6.12 4.35 8.08
CA TRP A 47 -5.49 3.03 8.12
C TRP A 47 -5.68 2.21 6.82
N MET A 48 -6.82 2.36 6.14
CA MET A 48 -7.00 1.81 4.80
C MET A 48 -5.91 2.32 3.84
N HIS A 49 -5.64 3.63 3.79
CA HIS A 49 -4.56 4.18 2.94
C HIS A 49 -3.18 3.68 3.37
N ALA A 50 -2.87 3.70 4.67
CA ALA A 50 -1.58 3.23 5.18
C ALA A 50 -1.30 1.76 4.84
N SER A 51 -2.33 0.90 4.78
CA SER A 51 -2.18 -0.53 4.50
C SER A 51 -1.41 -0.82 3.20
N GLY A 52 -1.63 -0.03 2.14
CA GLY A 52 -0.92 -0.19 0.88
C GLY A 52 0.55 0.19 0.98
N ALA A 53 0.84 1.29 1.68
CA ALA A 53 2.22 1.72 1.91
C ALA A 53 2.99 0.74 2.79
N VAL A 54 2.34 0.16 3.80
CA VAL A 54 2.96 -0.84 4.69
C VAL A 54 3.20 -2.14 3.92
N LEU A 55 2.17 -2.71 3.29
CA LEU A 55 2.30 -4.01 2.63
C LEU A 55 3.34 -3.98 1.50
N SER A 56 3.36 -2.91 0.70
CA SER A 56 4.33 -2.80 -0.41
C SER A 56 5.79 -2.87 0.05
N LYS A 57 6.09 -2.40 1.26
CA LYS A 57 7.43 -2.46 1.85
C LYS A 57 7.73 -3.79 2.53
N LEU A 58 6.71 -4.50 3.00
CA LEU A 58 6.89 -5.80 3.63
C LEU A 58 7.13 -6.92 2.61
N ILE A 59 6.63 -6.78 1.37
CA ILE A 59 6.75 -7.80 0.32
C ILE A 59 8.19 -8.30 0.11
N PRO A 60 9.22 -7.44 -0.06
CA PRO A 60 10.58 -7.93 -0.27
C PRO A 60 11.11 -8.73 0.91
N PHE A 61 10.75 -8.36 2.15
CA PHE A 61 11.19 -9.06 3.36
C PHE A 61 10.46 -10.39 3.55
N PHE A 62 9.16 -10.47 3.22
CA PHE A 62 8.46 -11.75 3.20
C PHE A 62 9.04 -12.71 2.16
N ALA A 63 9.52 -12.19 1.03
CA ALA A 63 10.17 -13.00 0.00
C ALA A 63 11.56 -13.52 0.39
N LEU A 64 12.19 -13.00 1.46
CA LEU A 64 13.47 -13.52 1.95
C LEU A 64 13.36 -14.97 2.45
N GLY A 65 12.27 -15.32 3.14
CA GLY A 65 12.05 -16.69 3.63
C GLY A 65 12.08 -17.72 2.49
N PRO A 66 11.22 -17.60 1.47
CA PRO A 66 11.26 -18.44 0.29
C PRO A 66 12.61 -18.43 -0.43
N SER A 67 13.29 -17.27 -0.55
CA SER A 67 14.61 -17.18 -1.17
C SER A 67 15.64 -18.09 -0.49
N LEU A 68 15.60 -18.18 0.84
CA LEU A 68 16.52 -19.01 1.63
C LEU A 68 16.15 -20.50 1.62
N VAL A 69 14.86 -20.85 1.51
CA VAL A 69 14.37 -22.24 1.54
C VAL A 69 14.43 -22.91 0.17
N MET A 70 14.35 -22.14 -0.91
CA MET A 70 14.29 -22.66 -2.29
C MET A 70 15.65 -22.66 -3.00
N ASP A 71 16.76 -22.54 -2.25
CA ASP A 71 18.12 -22.43 -2.80
C ASP A 71 18.24 -21.37 -3.92
N ALA A 72 17.56 -20.24 -3.75
CA ALA A 72 17.64 -19.16 -4.71
C ALA A 72 19.10 -18.64 -4.80
N PRO A 73 19.54 -18.18 -5.97
CA PRO A 73 20.87 -17.58 -6.11
C PRO A 73 21.08 -16.48 -5.07
N TRP A 74 22.30 -16.39 -4.51
CA TRP A 74 22.61 -15.41 -3.45
C TRP A 74 22.24 -13.97 -3.83
N TRP A 75 22.35 -13.61 -5.11
CA TRP A 75 22.01 -12.28 -5.60
C TRP A 75 20.51 -11.98 -5.47
N THR A 76 19.63 -12.99 -5.47
CA THR A 76 18.18 -12.82 -5.25
C THR A 76 17.92 -12.29 -3.85
N THR A 77 18.52 -12.92 -2.83
CA THR A 77 18.44 -12.46 -1.45
C THR A 77 19.01 -11.04 -1.31
N THR A 78 20.17 -10.77 -1.92
CA THR A 78 20.77 -9.42 -1.91
C THR A 78 19.85 -8.38 -2.56
N LEU A 79 19.25 -8.68 -3.72
CA LEU A 79 18.33 -7.75 -4.39
C LEU A 79 17.08 -7.49 -3.55
N LEU A 80 16.49 -8.51 -2.93
CA LEU A 80 15.32 -8.34 -2.06
C LEU A 80 15.63 -7.39 -0.89
N ILE A 81 16.80 -7.54 -0.26
CA ILE A 81 17.26 -6.63 0.80
C ILE A 81 17.43 -5.22 0.26
N VAL A 82 18.17 -5.05 -0.84
CA VAL A 82 18.44 -3.72 -1.43
C VAL A 82 17.14 -3.03 -1.85
N ILE A 83 16.20 -3.75 -2.47
CA ILE A 83 14.89 -3.23 -2.87
C ILE A 83 14.07 -2.85 -1.64
N GLY A 84 13.97 -3.73 -0.63
CA GLY A 84 13.20 -3.48 0.58
C GLY A 84 13.72 -2.28 1.37
N VAL A 85 15.03 -2.22 1.61
CA VAL A 85 15.68 -1.08 2.28
C VAL A 85 15.51 0.19 1.45
N GLY A 86 15.75 0.12 0.13
CA GLY A 86 15.55 1.24 -0.79
C GLY A 86 14.13 1.80 -0.73
N GLN A 87 13.10 0.93 -0.74
CA GLN A 87 11.71 1.33 -0.62
C GLN A 87 11.42 2.03 0.72
N ILE A 88 11.97 1.55 1.84
CA ILE A 88 11.82 2.19 3.15
C ILE A 88 12.50 3.57 3.14
N VAL A 89 13.73 3.67 2.66
CA VAL A 89 14.49 4.94 2.59
C VAL A 89 13.77 5.96 1.71
N THR A 90 13.35 5.56 0.50
CA THR A 90 12.60 6.43 -0.41
C THR A 90 11.30 6.91 0.24
N ASP A 91 10.61 6.05 0.97
CA ASP A 91 9.37 6.43 1.64
C ASP A 91 9.62 7.43 2.78
N ILE A 92 10.65 7.21 3.61
CA ILE A 92 10.99 8.16 4.69
C ILE A 92 11.35 9.53 4.11
N VAL A 93 12.13 9.57 3.01
CA VAL A 93 12.65 10.82 2.44
C VAL A 93 11.60 11.58 1.61
N TRP A 94 10.80 10.88 0.80
CA TRP A 94 9.89 11.53 -0.19
C TRP A 94 8.40 11.39 0.13
N SER A 95 7.98 10.48 1.02
CA SER A 95 6.58 10.05 1.06
C SER A 95 5.61 11.02 1.71
N THR A 96 6.07 12.08 2.36
CA THR A 96 5.18 13.07 2.99
C THR A 96 4.42 13.91 1.96
N LYS A 97 4.85 13.92 0.68
CA LYS A 97 4.31 14.83 -0.36
C LYS A 97 3.47 14.18 -1.46
N ALA A 98 3.61 12.87 -1.73
CA ALA A 98 3.02 12.25 -2.93
C ALA A 98 2.41 10.83 -2.78
N SER A 99 2.44 10.22 -1.59
CA SER A 99 2.09 8.80 -1.41
C SER A 99 0.78 8.58 -0.63
N ASP A 100 0.45 7.32 -0.36
CA ASP A 100 -0.62 6.91 0.56
C ASP A 100 -0.49 7.55 1.95
N TRP A 101 0.73 7.87 2.38
CA TRP A 101 0.97 8.62 3.61
C TRP A 101 0.42 10.06 3.58
N LYS A 102 0.35 10.70 2.40
CA LYS A 102 -0.33 12.00 2.24
C LYS A 102 -1.83 11.83 2.51
N LYS A 103 -2.43 10.78 1.96
CA LYS A 103 -3.86 10.48 2.18
C LYS A 103 -4.11 10.11 3.63
N TYR A 104 -3.27 9.26 4.21
CA TYR A 104 -3.31 8.91 5.64
C TYR A 104 -3.36 10.16 6.52
N ARG A 105 -2.42 11.10 6.35
CA ARG A 105 -2.38 12.35 7.12
C ARG A 105 -3.62 13.21 6.89
N ARG A 106 -4.07 13.33 5.64
CA ARG A 106 -5.29 14.07 5.30
C ARG A 106 -6.54 13.45 5.94
N GLU A 107 -6.64 12.13 6.00
CA GLU A 107 -7.77 11.50 6.69
C GLU A 107 -7.65 11.69 8.21
N LEU A 108 -6.45 11.59 8.79
CA LEU A 108 -6.25 11.85 10.22
C LEU A 108 -6.57 13.29 10.63
N SER A 109 -6.35 14.28 9.77
CA SER A 109 -6.76 15.66 10.08
C SER A 109 -8.28 15.86 10.16
N PHE A 110 -9.08 14.86 9.75
CA PHE A 110 -10.53 14.84 9.94
C PHE A 110 -10.97 13.91 11.08
N ALA A 111 -10.03 13.37 11.84
CA ALA A 111 -10.31 12.47 12.98
C ALA A 111 -10.34 13.19 14.33
N GLU A 112 -10.18 14.52 14.33
CA GLU A 112 -10.36 15.42 15.48
C GLU A 112 -11.85 15.63 15.81
#